data_AF-A0A0F8ZSH8-F1
#
_entry.id   AF-A0A0F8ZSH8-F1
#
_cell.length_a   1.000
_cell.length_b   1.000
_cell.length_c   1.000
_cell.angle_alpha   90.00
_cell.angle_beta   90.00
_cell.angle_gamma   90.00
#
_symmetry.space_group_name_H-M   'P 1'
#
loop_
_entity.id
_entity.type
_entity.pdbx_description
1 polymer ?
#
loop_
_entity_poly.entity_id
_entity_poly.type
_entity_poly.pdbx_seq_one_letter_code
_entity_poly.pdbx_strand_id
1 'polypeptide(L)' 'AWSGPAGLELHGHALAPVAELPVLEVLSASHILADLTLGLGKIVHDYMPHFK' A
#
# COMPACT_ATOMS: atom_id res chain seq x y z
N ALA A 1 17.64 8.46 -3.29
CA ALA A 1 16.86 7.20 -3.31
C ALA A 1 17.77 6.09 -3.81
N TRP A 2 17.66 4.90 -3.22
CA TRP A 2 18.50 3.73 -3.54
C TRP A 2 17.66 2.52 -3.95
N SER A 3 18.21 1.67 -4.81
CA SER A 3 17.63 0.38 -5.19
C SER A 3 18.59 -0.75 -4.82
N GLY A 4 18.06 -1.96 -4.60
CA GLY A 4 18.84 -3.15 -4.32
C GLY A 4 17.96 -4.41 -4.24
N PRO A 5 18.57 -5.60 -4.13
CA PRO A 5 17.82 -6.83 -3.92
C PRO A 5 17.06 -6.80 -2.58
N ALA A 6 15.86 -7.38 -2.56
CA ALA A 6 15.01 -7.45 -1.37
C ALA A 6 14.15 -8.72 -1.37
N GLY A 7 13.68 -9.12 -0.19
CA GLY A 7 12.69 -10.19 -0.01
C GLY A 7 11.47 -9.67 0.76
N LEU A 8 10.31 -10.29 0.52
CA LEU A 8 9.06 -10.00 1.23
C LEU A 8 8.34 -11.31 1.55
N GLU A 9 7.99 -11.51 2.81
CA GLU A 9 7.18 -12.63 3.28
C GLU A 9 5.97 -12.08 4.04
N LEU A 10 4.81 -12.70 3.85
CA LEU A 10 3.55 -12.30 4.47
C LEU A 10 3.00 -13.47 5.29
N HIS A 11 2.52 -13.18 6.50
CA HIS A 11 1.95 -14.17 7.40
C HIS A 11 0.43 -13.98 7.52
N GLY A 12 -0.30 -15.09 7.65
CA GLY A 12 -1.76 -15.06 7.79
C GLY A 12 -2.21 -14.40 9.10
N HIS A 13 -3.18 -13.49 9.00
CA HIS A 13 -3.76 -12.81 10.15
C HIS A 13 -5.24 -12.45 9.89
N ALA A 14 -6.13 -12.82 10.81
CA ALA A 14 -7.58 -12.68 10.62
C ALA A 14 -8.06 -11.23 10.46
N LEU A 15 -7.45 -10.28 11.17
CA LEU A 15 -7.81 -8.85 11.13
C LEU A 15 -6.86 -7.99 10.28
N ALA A 16 -5.86 -8.62 9.66
CA ALA A 16 -4.88 -7.96 8.81
C ALA A 16 -4.49 -8.90 7.66
N PRO A 17 -5.44 -9.20 6.75
CA PRO A 17 -5.33 -10.27 5.77
C PRO A 17 -4.39 -9.92 4.59
N VAL A 18 -3.20 -9.37 4.87
CA VAL A 18 -2.24 -8.98 3.83
C VAL A 18 -1.78 -10.17 3.00
N ALA A 19 -1.75 -11.38 3.58
CA ALA A 19 -1.38 -12.60 2.89
C ALA A 19 -2.45 -13.13 1.90
N GLU A 20 -3.66 -12.56 1.87
CA GLU A 20 -4.66 -12.87 0.82
C GLU A 20 -4.23 -12.38 -0.56
N LEU A 21 -3.28 -11.44 -0.62
CA LEU A 21 -2.56 -11.07 -1.84
C LEU A 21 -1.16 -11.69 -1.80
N PRO A 22 -0.99 -12.94 -2.30
CA PRO A 22 0.26 -13.67 -2.15
C PRO A 22 1.38 -13.03 -2.98
N VAL A 23 2.59 -13.01 -2.42
CA VAL A 23 3.81 -12.61 -3.14
C VAL A 23 4.20 -13.73 -4.09
N LEU A 24 3.91 -13.56 -5.38
CA LEU A 24 4.35 -14.50 -6.42
C LEU A 24 5.83 -14.26 -6.78
N GLU A 25 6.22 -12.99 -6.88
CA GLU A 25 7.59 -12.56 -7.14
C GLU A 25 7.84 -11.13 -6.61
N VAL A 26 9.08 -10.84 -6.22
CA VAL A 26 9.52 -9.47 -5.90
C VAL A 26 10.06 -8.83 -7.18
N LEU A 27 9.35 -7.84 -7.70
CA LEU A 27 9.73 -7.17 -8.95
C LEU A 27 10.82 -6.10 -8.78
N SER A 28 10.76 -5.32 -7.70
CA SER A 28 11.74 -4.27 -7.42
C SER A 28 11.66 -3.80 -5.96
N ALA A 29 12.65 -3.05 -5.49
CA ALA A 29 12.65 -2.39 -4.19
C ALA A 29 13.29 -1.01 -4.26
N SER A 30 12.80 -0.08 -3.44
CA SER A 30 13.31 1.30 -3.34
C SER A 30 13.37 1.76 -1.89
N HIS A 31 14.50 2.36 -1.49
CA HIS A 31 14.69 3.00 -0.21
C HIS A 31 14.80 4.53 -0.41
N ILE A 32 13.89 5.27 0.22
CA ILE A 32 13.71 6.71 0.01
C ILE A 32 13.79 7.42 1.38
N LEU A 33 14.55 8.50 1.43
CA LEU A 33 14.60 9.47 2.54
C LEU A 33 14.00 10.78 2.02
N ALA A 34 13.00 11.33 2.70
CA ALA A 34 12.32 12.55 2.26
C ALA A 34 11.67 13.31 3.42
N ASP A 35 11.64 14.64 3.29
CA ASP A 35 10.73 15.52 4.04
C ASP A 35 9.42 15.64 3.25
N LEU A 36 8.27 15.50 3.93
CA LEU A 36 6.95 15.50 3.28
C LEU A 36 5.89 16.15 4.17
N THR A 37 4.99 16.90 3.56
CA THR A 37 3.75 17.40 4.18
C THR A 37 2.54 16.74 3.54
N LEU A 38 1.63 16.20 4.36
CA LEU A 38 0.40 15.57 3.89
C LEU A 38 -0.67 16.64 3.57
N GLY A 39 -1.10 16.70 2.30
CA GLY A 39 -2.19 17.59 1.88
C GLY A 39 -3.58 17.09 2.29
N LEU A 40 -4.59 17.96 2.21
CA LEU A 40 -5.98 17.58 2.44
C LEU A 40 -6.51 16.70 1.30
N GLY A 41 -7.28 15.67 1.66
CA GLY A 41 -7.98 14.82 0.70
C GLY A 41 -9.19 15.51 0.07
N LYS A 42 -9.65 14.99 -1.07
CA LYS A 42 -10.89 15.40 -1.74
C LYS A 42 -11.73 14.19 -2.10
N ILE A 43 -13.05 14.31 -2.08
CA ILE A 43 -13.96 13.25 -2.53
C ILE A 43 -13.86 13.17 -4.05
N VAL A 44 -13.47 12.00 -4.58
CA VAL A 44 -13.39 11.73 -6.03
C VAL A 44 -14.51 10.82 -6.52
N HIS A 45 -15.11 10.06 -5.60
CA HIS A 45 -16.21 9.16 -5.89
C HIS A 45 -17.08 9.02 -4.63
N ASP A 46 -18.38 9.24 -4.79
CA ASP A 46 -19.39 9.00 -3.77
C ASP A 46 -20.12 7.70 -4.14
N TYR A 47 -19.92 6.66 -3.33
CA TYR A 47 -20.52 5.34 -3.55
C TYR A 47 -22.02 5.29 -3.17
N MET A 48 -22.55 6.32 -2.49
CA MET A 48 -23.95 6.37 -2.05
C MET A 48 -24.62 7.71 -2.42
N PRO A 49 -24.63 8.11 -3.71
CA PRO A 49 -25.03 9.46 -4.12
C PRO A 49 -26.51 9.80 -3.88
N HIS A 50 -27.35 8.81 -3.56
CA HIS A 50 -28.81 8.96 -3.43
C HIS A 50 -29.34 8.69 -2.03
N PHE A 51 -28.49 8.27 -1.08
CA PHE A 51 -28.90 8.08 0.30
C PHE A 51 -28.77 9.44 1.03
N LYS A 52 -29.83 10.24 0.93
CA LYS A 52 -30.05 11.43 1.76
C LYS A 52 -31.29 11.23 2.61
#